data_AF-A0A7V3ME15-F1
#
_entry.id   AF-A0A7V3ME15-F1
#
_cell.length_a   1.000
_cell.length_b   1.000
_cell.length_c   1.000
_cell.angle_alpha   90.00
_cell.angle_beta   90.00
_cell.angle_gamma   90.00
#
_symmetry.space_group_name_H-M   'P 1'
#
loop_
_entity.id
_entity.type
_entity.pdbx_description
1 polymer ?
#
loop_
_entity_poly.entity_id
_entity_poly.type
_entity_poly.pdbx_seq_one_letter_code
_entity_poly.pdbx_strand_id
1 'polypeptide(L)' 'MNKSFVTDVVSIFLIGLSFFVPESYQNPLLFTGLFALSGAITNQLAIHMLFERVPLLYGSGIIEKNFETFKASIRT' A
#
# COMPACT_ATOMS: atom_id res chain seq x y z
N MET A 1 -14.98 3.37 6.88
CA MET A 1 -13.77 4.21 6.99
C MET A 1 -12.73 3.61 6.07
N ASN A 2 -12.28 4.34 5.04
CA ASN A 2 -11.30 3.81 4.10
C ASN A 2 -9.98 3.56 4.84
N LYS A 3 -9.61 2.29 5.06
CA LYS A 3 -8.48 1.93 5.94
C LYS A 3 -7.15 2.51 5.46
N SER A 4 -6.97 2.65 4.14
CA SER A 4 -5.76 3.24 3.55
C SER A 4 -5.70 4.76 3.64
N PHE A 5 -6.84 5.43 3.83
CA PHE A 5 -6.88 6.90 3.85
C PHE A 5 -6.08 7.50 5.03
N VAL A 6 -6.08 6.83 6.18
CA VAL A 6 -5.34 7.29 7.36
C VAL A 6 -3.83 7.22 7.10
N THR A 7 -3.35 6.14 6.49
CA THR A 7 -1.92 5.99 6.17
C THR A 7 -1.47 7.02 5.13
N ASP A 8 -2.27 7.27 4.10
CA ASP A 8 -1.94 8.26 3.07
C ASP A 8 -1.86 9.68 3.65
N VAL A 9 -2.84 10.05 4.48
CA VAL A 9 -2.87 11.36 5.16
C VAL A 9 -1.67 11.52 6.09
N VAL A 10 -1.33 10.50 6.87
CA VAL A 10 -0.17 10.54 7.77
C VAL A 10 1.14 10.64 6.98
N SER A 11 1.28 9.91 5.87
CA SER A 11 2.46 9.98 5.01
C SER A 11 2.64 11.36 4.38
N ILE A 12 1.56 11.93 3.83
CA ILE A 12 1.57 13.30 3.27
C ILE A 12 1.89 14.33 4.36
N PHE A 13 1.34 14.14 5.57
CA PHE A 13 1.63 15.02 6.70
C PHE A 13 3.10 14.97 7.11
N LEU A 14 3.72 13.80 7.15
CA LEU A 14 5.16 13.64 7.43
C LEU A 14 6.02 14.32 6.36
N ILE A 15 5.65 14.21 5.09
CA ILE A 15 6.31 14.94 4.00
C ILE A 15 6.16 16.46 4.20
N GLY A 16 4.94 16.92 4.48
CA GLY A 16 4.67 18.34 4.72
C GLY A 16 5.46 18.90 5.90
N LEU A 17 5.49 18.17 7.02
CA LEU A 17 6.27 18.54 8.20
C LEU A 17 7.77 18.61 7.92
N SER A 18 8.30 17.77 7.02
CA SER A 18 9.74 17.78 6.70
C SER A 18 10.26 19.14 6.22
N PHE A 19 9.42 19.96 5.59
CA PHE A 19 9.77 21.30 5.12
C PHE A 19 9.74 22.40 6.20
N PHE A 20 9.16 22.13 7.37
CA PHE A 20 9.08 23.08 8.49
C PHE A 20 10.08 22.80 9.61
N VAL A 21 10.82 21.70 9.53
CA VAL A 21 11.78 21.26 10.55
C VAL A 21 13.20 21.73 10.19
N PRO A 22 14.10 21.98 11.18
CA PRO A 22 15.48 22.37 10.92
C PRO A 22 16.25 21.40 9.99
N GLU A 23 17.22 21.91 9.23
CA GLU A 23 17.96 21.15 8.20
C GLU A 23 18.53 19.81 8.69
N SER A 24 18.94 19.73 9.95
CA SER A 24 19.50 18.50 10.53
C SER A 24 18.51 17.32 10.55
N TYR A 25 17.20 17.58 10.52
CA TYR A 25 16.15 16.55 10.55
C TYR A 25 15.29 16.52 9.29
N GLN A 26 15.45 17.50 8.39
CA GLN A 26 14.70 17.60 7.15
C GLN A 26 14.86 16.34 6.27
N ASN A 27 16.09 15.91 6.01
CA ASN A 27 16.37 14.75 5.15
C ASN A 27 15.77 13.43 5.71
N PRO A 28 16.04 13.02 6.95
CA PRO A 28 15.45 11.81 7.52
C PRO A 28 13.92 11.83 7.52
N LEU A 29 13.31 12.99 7.82
CA LEU A 29 11.86 13.11 7.91
C LEU A 29 11.19 13.06 6.52
N LEU A 30 11.80 13.69 5.52
CA LEU A 30 11.38 13.61 4.12
C LEU A 30 11.42 12.16 3.61
N PHE A 31 12.55 11.46 3.78
CA PHE A 31 12.69 10.07 3.35
C PHE A 31 11.71 9.14 4.07
N THR A 32 11.47 9.36 5.37
CA THR A 32 10.48 8.61 6.13
C THR A 32 9.07 8.82 5.57
N GLY A 33 8.69 10.07 5.28
CA GLY A 33 7.39 10.38 4.69
C GLY A 33 7.22 9.79 3.28
N LEU A 34 8.26 9.90 2.43
CA LEU A 34 8.26 9.33 1.08
C LEU A 34 8.19 7.80 1.09
N PHE A 35 8.94 7.15 1.98
CA PHE A 35 8.91 5.69 2.13
C PHE A 35 7.56 5.21 2.63
N ALA A 36 6.98 5.91 3.63
CA ALA A 36 5.65 5.62 4.14
C ALA A 36 4.58 5.77 3.04
N LEU A 37 4.67 6.83 2.22
CA LEU A 37 3.73 7.07 1.12
C LEU A 37 3.82 5.96 0.04
N SER A 38 5.03 5.61 -0.38
CA SER A 38 5.27 4.54 -1.34
C SER A 38 4.76 3.19 -0.82
N GLY A 39 5.01 2.89 0.46
CA GLY A 39 4.52 1.69 1.13
C GLY A 39 2.99 1.65 1.20
N ALA A 40 2.34 2.76 1.53
CA ALA A 40 0.88 2.86 1.58
C ALA A 40 0.24 2.60 0.21
N ILE A 41 0.75 3.25 -0.84
CA ILE A 41 0.29 3.07 -2.22
C ILE A 41 0.48 1.61 -2.67
N THR A 42 1.66 1.04 -2.43
CA THR A 42 1.97 -0.34 -2.83
C THR A 42 1.10 -1.35 -2.08
N ASN A 43 0.79 -1.10 -0.80
CA ASN A 43 -0.11 -1.95 -0.02
C ASN A 43 -1.55 -1.89 -0.52
N GLN A 44 -2.06 -0.69 -0.85
CA GLN A 44 -3.38 -0.55 -1.47
C GLN A 44 -3.45 -1.31 -2.80
N LEU A 45 -2.41 -1.17 -3.62
CA LEU A 45 -2.31 -1.87 -4.88
C LEU A 45 -2.26 -3.39 -4.67
N ALA A 46 -1.53 -3.89 -3.67
CA ALA A 46 -1.46 -5.32 -3.37
C ALA A 46 -2.83 -5.90 -3.00
N ILE A 47 -3.60 -5.21 -2.17
CA ILE A 47 -4.97 -5.64 -1.82
C ILE A 47 -5.84 -5.65 -3.09
N HIS A 48 -5.75 -4.62 -3.92
CA HIS A 48 -6.47 -4.57 -5.20
C HIS A 48 -6.08 -5.74 -6.12
N MET A 49 -4.78 -6.05 -6.21
CA MET A 49 -4.24 -7.14 -7.00
C MET A 49 -4.65 -8.53 -6.50
N LEU A 50 -5.08 -8.68 -5.24
CA LEU A 50 -5.59 -9.98 -4.77
C LEU A 50 -6.93 -10.33 -5.43
N PHE A 51 -7.81 -9.34 -5.58
CA PHE A 51 -9.18 -9.53 -6.06
C PHE A 51 -9.33 -9.29 -7.55
N GLU A 52 -8.59 -8.33 -8.10
CA GLU A 52 -8.72 -7.92 -9.50
C GLU A 52 -7.40 -8.07 -10.25
N ARG A 53 -7.49 -8.39 -11.54
CA ARG A 53 -6.32 -8.46 -12.41
C ARG A 53 -5.91 -7.06 -12.86
N VAL A 54 -4.72 -6.64 -12.47
CA VAL A 54 -4.14 -5.35 -12.87
C VAL A 54 -3.26 -5.58 -14.11
N PRO A 55 -3.48 -4.84 -15.22
CA PRO A 55 -2.65 -4.98 -16.42
C PRO A 55 -1.18 -4.65 -16.11
N LEU A 56 -0.25 -5.36 -16.74
CA LEU A 56 1.21 -5.22 -16.58
C LEU A 56 1.81 -5.70 -15.24
N LEU A 57 1.00 -6.08 -14.25
CA LEU A 57 1.48 -6.57 -12.96
C LEU A 57 1.31 -8.09 -12.85
N TYR A 58 2.44 -8.80 -12.84
CA TYR A 58 2.49 -10.25 -12.59
C TYR A 58 2.07 -10.56 -11.15
N GLY A 59 1.24 -11.59 -10.98
CA GLY A 59 0.70 -11.95 -9.66
C GLY A 59 -0.56 -11.19 -9.25
N SER A 60 -1.25 -10.51 -10.17
CA SER A 60 -2.59 -9.98 -9.95
C SER A 60 -3.68 -11.03 -10.21
N GLY A 61 -4.84 -10.91 -9.56
CA GLY A 61 -5.97 -11.84 -9.64
C GLY A 61 -5.72 -13.19 -8.97
N ILE A 62 -4.90 -13.24 -7.89
CA ILE A 62 -4.54 -14.50 -7.22
C ILE A 62 -5.77 -15.22 -6.66
N ILE A 63 -6.74 -14.48 -6.10
CA ILE A 63 -7.94 -15.10 -5.51
C ILE A 63 -8.82 -15.72 -6.60
N GLU A 64 -9.08 -15.00 -7.70
CA GLU A 64 -9.82 -15.53 -8.84
C GLU A 64 -9.15 -16.78 -9.42
N LYS A 65 -7.82 -16.76 -9.57
CA LYS A 65 -7.06 -17.87 -10.14
C LYS A 65 -7.08 -19.14 -9.28
N ASN A 66 -7.10 -19.00 -7.96
CA ASN A 66 -7.07 -20.13 -7.01
C ASN A 66 -8.46 -20.47 -6.45
N PHE A 67 -9.52 -19.84 -6.95
CA PHE A 67 -10.87 -19.97 -6.42
C PHE A 67 -11.37 -21.43 -6.37
N GLU A 68 -11.13 -22.21 -7.42
CA GLU A 68 -11.50 -23.64 -7.44
C GLU A 68 -10.73 -24.47 -6.40
N THR A 69 -9.45 -24.13 -6.15
CA THR A 69 -8.64 -24.76 -5.10
C THR A 69 -9.13 -24.40 -3.70
N PHE A 70 -9.54 -23.14 -3.48
CA PHE A 70 -10.17 -22.70 -2.23
C PHE A 70 -11.52 -23.39 -1.99
N LYS A 71 -12.32 -23.56 -3.04
CA LYS A 71 -13.61 -24.26 -2.97
C LYS A 71 -13.47 -25.75 -2.64
N ALA A 72 -12.44 -26.40 -3.18
CA ALA A 72 -12.15 -27.80 -2.88
C ALA A 72 -11.69 -28.00 -1.42
N SER A 73 -10.91 -27.07 -0.87
CA SER A 73 -10.39 -27.16 0.51
C SER A 73 -11.44 -26.88 1.58
N ILE A 74 -12.49 -26.11 1.28
CA ILE A 74 -13.64 -25.87 2.19
C ILE A 74 -14.63 -27.06 2.22
N ARG A 75 -14.58 -27.97 1.24
CA ARG A 75 -15.47 -29.15 1.14
C ARG A 75 -14.98 -30.38 1.90
N THR A 76 -14.26 -30.18 3.00
CA THR A 76 -13.82 -31.24 3.93
C THR A 76 -14.41 -30.98 5.30
#